data_AF-A0A6C0D1P8-F1
#
_entry.id   AF-A0A6C0D1P8-F1
#
_cell.length_a   1.000
_cell.length_b   1.000
_cell.length_c   1.000
_cell.angle_alpha   90.00
_cell.angle_beta   90.00
_cell.angle_gamma   90.00
#
_symmetry.space_group_name_H-M   'P 1'
#
loop_
_entity.id
_entity.type
_entity.pdbx_description
1 polymer ?
#
loop_
_entity_poly.entity_id
_entity_poly.type
_entity_poly.pdbx_seq_one_letter_code
_entity_poly.pdbx_strand_id
1 'polypeptide(L)'
;MALKWHELTSGREYIISHDKNIHKNKIYKGIFIGSHESRGSRLIPIEKRRYGEKYETVISWYSLFSINDETKFFFEDDIYYDLEKIRDTAENARRQMEQRSLNIILKRIVNEEFQW
;
A
#
# COMPACT_ATOMS: atom_id res chain seq x y z
N MET A 1 5.22 -4.27 3.27
CA MET A 1 4.88 -3.73 4.60
C MET A 1 3.95 -2.56 4.38
N ALA A 2 2.75 -2.59 4.96
CA ALA A 2 1.81 -1.50 4.82
C ALA A 2 2.32 -0.25 5.56
N LEU A 3 2.12 0.92 4.98
CA LEU A 3 2.39 2.23 5.55
C LEU A 3 1.10 2.83 6.10
N LYS A 4 1.25 3.64 7.16
CA LYS A 4 0.20 4.53 7.64
C LYS A 4 0.14 5.79 6.78
N TRP A 5 -1.03 6.43 6.74
CA TRP A 5 -1.25 7.66 5.95
C TRP A 5 -0.26 8.80 6.31
N HIS A 6 0.18 8.89 7.57
CA HIS A 6 1.12 9.92 8.03
C HIS A 6 2.60 9.59 7.70
N GLU A 7 2.89 8.41 7.14
CA GLU A 7 4.23 8.01 6.68
C GLU A 7 4.45 8.31 5.19
N LEU A 8 3.43 8.85 4.51
CA LEU A 8 3.47 9.19 3.11
C LEU A 8 4.29 10.46 2.87
N THR A 9 5.09 10.47 1.80
CA THR A 9 5.95 11.59 1.42
C THR A 9 5.50 12.15 0.08
N SER A 10 5.22 13.46 0.04
CA SER A 10 4.73 14.13 -1.17
C SER A 10 5.69 13.91 -2.35
N GLY A 11 5.13 13.68 -3.53
CA GLY A 11 5.88 13.40 -4.77
C GLY A 11 6.31 11.95 -4.94
N ARG A 12 6.11 11.06 -3.95
CA ARG A 12 6.42 9.63 -4.09
C ARG A 12 5.24 8.83 -4.64
N GLU A 13 5.57 7.74 -5.35
CA GLU A 13 4.59 6.80 -5.91
C GLU A 13 4.27 5.68 -4.92
N TYR A 14 2.99 5.37 -4.76
CA TYR A 14 2.50 4.34 -3.85
C TYR A 14 1.47 3.43 -4.53
N ILE A 15 1.34 2.22 -4.01
CA ILE A 15 0.19 1.34 -4.26
C ILE A 15 -0.81 1.53 -3.12
N ILE A 16 -2.08 1.67 -3.47
CA ILE A 16 -3.16 1.95 -2.52
C ILE A 16 -4.20 0.86 -2.66
N SER A 17 -4.48 0.13 -1.59
CA SER A 17 -5.59 -0.82 -1.54
C SER A 17 -6.75 -0.15 -0.82
N HIS A 18 -7.80 0.13 -1.59
CA HIS A 18 -9.00 0.78 -1.12
C HIS A 18 -10.10 -0.25 -0.86
N ASP A 19 -10.54 -0.36 0.39
CA ASP A 19 -11.60 -1.28 0.80
C ASP A 19 -12.84 -0.51 1.24
N LYS A 20 -13.69 -0.14 0.28
CA LYS A 20 -15.03 0.41 0.56
C LYS A 20 -16.14 -0.64 0.60
N ASN A 21 -15.82 -1.90 0.34
CA ASN A 21 -16.81 -2.97 0.24
C ASN A 21 -16.12 -4.32 0.42
N ILE A 22 -16.63 -5.12 1.37
CA ILE A 22 -16.18 -6.47 1.79
C ILE A 22 -15.91 -7.45 0.61
N HIS A 23 -16.40 -7.15 -0.60
CA HIS A 23 -16.28 -8.00 -1.78
C HIS A 23 -15.42 -7.44 -2.92
N LYS A 24 -14.89 -6.21 -2.85
CA LYS A 24 -14.09 -5.62 -3.95
C LYS A 24 -13.01 -4.65 -3.45
N ASN A 25 -11.86 -5.21 -3.08
CA ASN A 25 -10.63 -4.43 -2.95
C ASN A 25 -10.23 -3.86 -4.30
N LYS A 26 -10.22 -2.53 -4.42
CA LYS A 26 -9.69 -1.84 -5.59
C LYS A 26 -8.26 -1.41 -5.30
N ILE A 27 -7.35 -1.80 -6.18
CA ILE A 27 -5.95 -1.41 -6.09
C ILE A 27 -5.72 -0.23 -7.04
N TYR A 28 -5.07 0.80 -6.52
CA TYR A 28 -4.66 1.97 -7.26
C TYR A 28 -3.15 2.13 -7.20
N LYS A 29 -2.61 2.88 -8.15
CA LYS A 29 -1.22 3.31 -8.18
C LYS A 29 -1.20 4.79 -8.50
N GLY A 30 -0.52 5.59 -7.70
CA GLY A 30 -0.51 7.04 -7.88
C GLY A 30 0.57 7.75 -7.08
N ILE A 31 0.74 9.03 -7.39
CA ILE A 31 1.71 9.90 -6.72
C ILE A 31 1.01 10.60 -5.57
N PHE A 32 1.56 10.49 -4.37
CA PHE A 32 1.01 11.18 -3.20
C PHE A 32 1.25 12.68 -3.31
N ILE A 33 0.17 13.45 -3.17
CA ILE A 33 0.20 14.91 -3.25
C ILE A 33 0.33 15.50 -1.84
N GLY A 34 -0.53 15.07 -0.92
CA GLY A 34 -0.57 15.58 0.45
C GLY A 34 -1.79 15.09 1.23
N SER A 35 -1.85 15.39 2.52
CA SER A 35 -2.98 15.05 3.40
C SER A 35 -3.71 16.32 3.85
N HIS A 36 -5.03 16.22 4.00
CA HIS A 36 -5.88 17.33 4.40
C HIS A 36 -6.88 16.89 5.48
N GLU A 37 -7.25 17.84 6.33
CA GLU A 37 -8.29 17.68 7.34
C GLU A 37 -9.64 18.11 6.74
N SER A 38 -10.62 17.20 6.70
CA SER A 38 -12.00 17.60 6.35
C SER A 38 -12.69 18.18 7.58
N ARG A 39 -12.71 19.51 7.69
CA ARG A 39 -13.55 20.21 8.67
C ARG A 39 -14.91 20.53 8.05
N GLY A 40 -15.92 19.75 8.43
CA GLY A 40 -17.34 20.11 8.37
C GLY A 40 -17.92 20.67 7.07
N SER A 41 -17.30 20.41 5.92
CA SER A 41 -17.69 21.01 4.64
C SER A 41 -18.33 19.98 3.71
N ARG A 42 -19.40 20.42 3.03
CA ARG A 42 -20.27 19.66 2.11
C ARG A 42 -19.56 19.05 0.87
N LEU A 43 -18.24 19.15 0.77
CA LEU A 43 -17.47 18.90 -0.46
C LEU A 43 -16.79 17.53 -0.51
N ILE A 44 -16.77 16.77 0.59
CA ILE A 44 -16.23 15.41 0.67
C ILE A 44 -17.34 14.55 1.27
N PRO A 45 -17.57 13.31 0.81
CA PRO A 45 -18.59 12.44 1.40
C PRO A 45 -18.28 12.24 2.89
N ILE A 46 -18.96 13.04 3.72
CA ILE A 46 -18.94 12.94 5.17
C ILE A 46 -19.45 11.53 5.47
N GLU A 47 -18.63 10.70 6.13
CA GLU A 47 -19.14 9.49 6.77
C GLU A 47 -20.17 9.92 7.81
N LYS A 48 -21.45 9.90 7.42
CA LYS A 48 -22.56 10.08 8.35
C LYS A 48 -22.68 8.79 9.15
N ARG A 49 -21.94 8.68 10.26
CA ARG A 49 -22.15 7.60 11.22
C ARG A 49 -23.42 7.90 12.00
N ARG A 50 -24.42 7.01 11.91
CA ARG A 50 -25.69 7.15 12.62
C ARG A 50 -25.50 6.68 14.05
N TYR A 51 -25.49 7.60 15.00
CA TYR A 51 -25.59 7.30 16.44
C TYR A 51 -26.92 7.88 16.94
N GLY A 52 -27.98 7.07 16.91
CA GLY A 52 -29.34 7.54 17.23
C GLY A 52 -29.94 8.49 16.17
N GLU A 53 -30.47 9.64 16.60
CA GLU A 53 -31.11 10.67 15.75
C GLU A 53 -30.22 11.88 15.43
N LYS A 54 -28.94 11.88 15.85
CA LYS A 54 -28.00 12.99 15.60
C LYS A 54 -26.95 12.58 14.57
N TYR A 55 -26.67 13.47 13.62
CA TYR A 55 -25.53 13.37 12.72
C TYR A 55 -24.36 14.12 13.35
N GLU A 56 -23.38 13.39 13.90
CA GLU A 56 -22.11 14.01 14.26
C GLU A 56 -21.23 14.16 13.03
N THR A 57 -20.57 15.30 12.93
CA THR A 57 -19.63 15.57 11.86
C THR A 57 -18.30 14.99 12.29
N VAL A 58 -17.94 13.82 11.76
CA VAL A 58 -16.67 13.17 12.07
C VAL A 58 -15.57 13.90 11.31
N ILE A 59 -14.59 14.45 12.03
CA ILE A 59 -13.34 14.95 11.42
C ILE A 59 -12.63 13.73 10.84
N SER A 60 -12.45 13.71 9.53
CA SER A 60 -11.74 12.64 8.83
C SER A 60 -10.54 13.21 8.09
N TRP A 61 -9.39 12.59 8.31
CA TRP A 61 -8.18 12.83 7.53
C TRP A 61 -8.27 12.06 6.22
N TYR A 62 -7.90 12.73 5.12
CA TYR A 62 -7.79 12.09 3.83
C TYR A 62 -6.49 12.45 3.14
N SER A 63 -6.01 11.51 2.33
CA SER A 63 -4.81 11.61 1.52
C SER A 63 -5.19 11.83 0.06
N LEU A 64 -4.54 12.77 -0.60
CA LEU A 64 -4.72 13.08 -2.01
C LEU A 64 -3.64 12.42 -2.86
N PHE A 65 -4.06 11.80 -3.95
CA PHE A 65 -3.18 11.16 -4.91
C PHE A 65 -3.51 11.60 -6.33
N SER A 66 -2.47 11.81 -7.14
CA SER A 66 -2.59 11.91 -8.59
C SER A 66 -2.57 10.50 -9.20
N ILE A 67 -3.67 10.11 -9.83
CA ILE A 67 -3.85 8.81 -10.48
C ILE A 67 -4.40 9.07 -11.88
N ASN A 68 -3.63 8.74 -12.93
CA ASN A 68 -4.01 9.00 -14.32
C ASN A 68 -4.44 10.46 -14.57
N ASP A 69 -3.65 11.41 -14.04
CA ASP A 69 -3.90 12.86 -14.09
C ASP A 69 -5.16 13.35 -13.36
N GLU A 70 -5.88 12.46 -12.66
CA GLU A 70 -7.01 12.80 -11.80
C GLU A 70 -6.57 12.82 -10.33
N THR A 71 -7.05 13.81 -9.57
CA THR A 71 -6.88 13.82 -8.11
C THR A 71 -7.95 12.93 -7.45
N LYS A 72 -7.51 11.93 -6.69
CA LYS A 72 -8.38 11.03 -5.92
C LYS A 72 -8.05 11.11 -4.44
N PHE A 73 -9.06 10.98 -3.60
CA PHE A 73 -8.91 10.97 -2.15
C PHE A 73 -9.06 9.56 -1.60
N PHE A 74 -8.27 9.28 -0.57
CA PHE A 74 -8.23 8.03 0.17
C PHE A 74 -8.26 8.35 1.66
N PHE A 75 -8.86 7.46 2.44
CA PHE A 75 -9.08 7.68 3.87
C PHE A 75 -7.98 7.04 4.71
N GLU A 76 -8.00 7.29 6.01
CA GLU A 76 -6.99 6.78 6.96
C GLU A 76 -6.98 5.25 7.09
N ASP A 77 -8.11 4.61 6.80
CA ASP A 77 -8.33 3.15 6.84
C ASP A 77 -7.85 2.44 5.58
N ASP A 78 -7.52 3.20 4.53
CA ASP A 78 -6.91 2.65 3.33
C ASP A 78 -5.48 2.16 3.58
N ILE A 79 -5.08 1.12 2.85
CA ILE A 79 -3.77 0.50 3.02
C ILE A 79 -2.82 1.03 1.95
N TYR A 80 -1.70 1.59 2.38
CA TYR A 80 -0.68 2.15 1.51
C TYR A 80 0.56 1.27 1.46
N TYR A 81 1.18 1.15 0.30
CA TYR A 81 2.43 0.42 0.14
C TYR A 81 3.43 1.24 -0.66
N ASP A 82 4.66 1.28 -0.15
CA ASP A 82 5.81 1.86 -0.85
C ASP A 82 6.20 0.98 -2.04
N LEU A 83 6.17 1.56 -3.24
CA LEU A 83 6.48 0.84 -4.47
C LEU A 83 7.97 0.46 -4.55
N GLU A 84 8.88 1.32 -4.09
CA GLU A 84 10.32 1.04 -4.10
C GLU A 84 10.63 -0.14 -3.17
N LYS A 85 10.06 -0.12 -1.96
CA LYS A 85 10.23 -1.21 -1.00
C LYS A 85 9.70 -2.54 -1.53
N ILE A 86 8.60 -2.53 -2.29
CA ILE A 86 8.08 -3.75 -2.94
C ILE A 86 9.08 -4.27 -3.98
N ARG A 87 9.64 -3.38 -4.82
CA ARG A 87 10.63 -3.76 -5.84
C ARG A 87 11.88 -4.36 -5.21
N ASP A 88 12.43 -3.72 -4.18
CA ASP A 88 13.62 -4.20 -3.48
C ASP A 88 13.37 -5.56 -2.83
N THR A 89 12.19 -5.75 -2.22
CA THR A 89 11.82 -7.03 -1.60
C THR A 89 11.72 -8.14 -2.65
N ALA A 90 11.11 -7.85 -3.81
CA ALA A 90 10.99 -8.81 -4.89
C ALA A 90 12.36 -9.21 -5.47
N GLU A 91 13.27 -8.24 -5.64
CA GLU A 91 14.61 -8.52 -6.13
C GLU A 91 15.43 -9.34 -5.14
N ASN A 92 15.36 -9.01 -3.85
CA ASN A 92 16.03 -9.78 -2.80
C ASN A 92 15.49 -11.22 -2.73
N ALA A 93 14.17 -11.40 -2.84
CA ALA A 93 13.56 -12.73 -2.88
C ALA A 93 14.07 -13.54 -4.08
N ARG A 94 14.17 -12.92 -5.26
CA ARG A 94 14.75 -13.56 -6.46
C ARG A 94 16.19 -14.02 -6.21
N ARG A 95 17.05 -13.13 -5.68
CA ARG A 95 18.45 -13.45 -5.38
C ARG A 95 18.57 -14.62 -4.39
N GLN A 96 17.72 -14.66 -3.36
CA GLN A 96 17.71 -15.79 -2.41
C GLN A 96 17.29 -17.11 -3.05
N MET A 97 16.34 -17.09 -3.99
CA MET A 97 15.92 -18.28 -4.75
C MET A 97 17.03 -18.79 -5.67
N GLU A 98 17.74 -17.88 -6.33
CA GLU A 98 18.91 -18.21 -7.17
C GLU A 98 20.01 -18.83 -6.33
N GLN A 99 20.34 -18.23 -5.18
CA GLN A 99 21.36 -18.78 -4.29
C GLN A 99 20.97 -20.13 -3.71
N ARG A 100 19.69 -20.33 -3.37
CA ARG A 100 19.19 -21.65 -2.93
C ARG A 100 19.34 -22.69 -4.03
N SER A 101 19.03 -22.33 -5.27
CA SER A 101 19.16 -23.23 -6.44
C SER A 101 20.62 -23.59 -6.68
N LEU A 102 21.52 -22.61 -6.64
CA LEU A 102 22.96 -22.83 -6.76
C LEU A 102 23.47 -23.78 -5.66
N ASN A 103 23.07 -23.55 -4.41
CA ASN A 103 23.48 -24.41 -3.29
C ASN A 103 23.00 -25.86 -3.45
N ILE A 104 21.81 -26.08 -4.01
CA ILE A 104 21.30 -27.43 -4.29
C ILE A 104 22.18 -28.11 -5.35
N ILE A 105 22.50 -27.40 -6.44
CA ILE A 105 23.34 -27.93 -7.52
C ILE A 105 24.75 -28.24 -6.99
N LEU A 106 25.37 -27.30 -6.27
CA LEU A 106 26.71 -27.48 -5.71
C LEU A 106 26.77 -28.65 -4.72
N LYS A 107 25.79 -28.76 -3.82
CA LYS A 107 25.71 -29.92 -2.90
C LYS A 107 25.58 -31.23 -3.65
N ARG A 108 24.82 -31.25 -4.74
CA ARG A 108 24.67 -32.45 -5.57
C ARG A 108 26.00 -32.83 -6.23
N ILE A 109 26.70 -31.89 -6.86
CA ILE A 109 28.01 -32.13 -7.49
C ILE A 109 29.02 -32.63 -6.45
N VAL A 110 29.12 -31.96 -5.30
CA VAL A 110 30.05 -32.37 -4.24
C VAL A 110 29.75 -33.78 -3.74
N ASN A 111 28.47 -34.11 -3.53
CA ASN A 111 28.08 -35.45 -3.09
C ASN A 111 28.30 -36.52 -4.18
N GLU A 112 28.11 -36.18 -5.45
CA GLU A 112 28.33 -37.10 -6.58
C GLU A 112 29.83 -37.36 -6.82
N GLU A 113 30.69 -36.34 -6.75
CA GLU A 113 32.12 -36.45 -7.06
C GLU A 113 32.99 -36.87 -5.87
N PHE A 114 32.62 -36.51 -4.65
CA PHE A 114 33.48 -36.71 -3.48
C PHE A 114 32.97 -37.76 -2.49
N GLN A 115 31.89 -38.50 -2.81
CA GLN A 115 31.24 -39.56 -2.02
C GLN A 115 31.73 -39.62 -0.56
N TRP A 116 31.25 -38.69 0.26
CA TRP A 116 31.44 -38.74 1.71
C TRP A 116 30.53 -39.78 2.35
#